data_AF-A0A1G6XG62-F1
#
_entry.id   AF-A0A1G6XG62-F1
#
_cell.length_a   1.000
_cell.length_b   1.000
_cell.length_c   1.000
_cell.angle_alpha   90.00
_cell.angle_beta   90.00
_cell.angle_gamma   90.00
#
_symmetry.space_group_name_H-M   'P 1'
#
loop_
_entity.id
_entity.type
_entity.pdbx_description
1 polymer ?
#
loop_
_entity_poly.entity_id
_entity_poly.type
_entity_poly.pdbx_seq_one_letter_code
_entity_poly.pdbx_strand_id
1 'polypeptide(L)'
;MSGSQRAGASARAPIAQGLCGLLGVVYLVVGVLGLLQTGAGEFDGHVHGTVGGLGGTTLLNLVHTILGALLLLLAASRASGARVGGLFGVLAFLGLTAYGVVAALRGGEDEPLGVDWPATVLHGVSVLIAAAMVVFATRATADGARWRDRLRRERGAKA
;
A
#
# COMPACT_ATOMS: atom_id res chain seq x y z
N MET A 1 -9.41 -39.41 12.58
CA MET A 1 -8.84 -38.09 12.93
C MET A 1 -7.97 -37.61 11.78
N SER A 2 -8.57 -36.95 10.77
CA SER A 2 -7.89 -36.49 9.55
C SER A 2 -7.74 -34.98 9.63
N GLY A 3 -6.61 -34.51 10.16
CA GLY A 3 -6.36 -33.11 10.50
C GLY A 3 -5.18 -32.46 9.76
N SER A 4 -4.62 -33.07 8.72
CA SER A 4 -3.37 -32.57 8.08
C SER A 4 -3.55 -31.88 6.72
N GLN A 5 -4.75 -31.42 6.35
CA GLN A 5 -5.00 -30.77 5.05
C GLN A 5 -4.80 -29.23 5.02
N ARG A 6 -4.08 -28.63 5.97
CA ARG A 6 -3.74 -27.17 5.93
C ARG A 6 -2.28 -26.86 5.57
N ALA A 7 -1.50 -27.82 5.12
CA ALA A 7 -0.12 -27.58 4.69
C ALA A 7 -0.06 -27.24 3.20
N GLY A 8 -0.01 -25.95 2.86
CA GLY A 8 0.29 -25.54 1.48
C GLY A 8 -0.03 -24.09 1.08
N ALA A 9 -0.60 -23.26 1.95
CA ALA A 9 -0.60 -21.83 1.69
C ALA A 9 0.83 -21.31 1.85
N SER A 10 1.47 -20.86 0.77
CA SER A 10 2.81 -20.24 0.83
C SER A 10 2.80 -19.16 1.90
N ALA A 11 3.65 -19.28 2.92
CA ALA A 11 3.74 -18.35 4.05
C ALA A 11 4.00 -16.88 3.62
N ARG A 12 4.35 -16.65 2.36
CA ARG A 12 4.61 -15.34 1.76
C ARG A 12 3.34 -14.61 1.28
N ALA A 13 2.27 -15.35 0.97
CA ALA A 13 0.97 -14.77 0.64
C ALA A 13 0.34 -13.98 1.80
N PRO A 14 0.27 -14.50 3.04
CA PRO A 14 -0.28 -13.74 4.17
C PRO A 14 0.60 -12.54 4.56
N ILE A 15 1.92 -12.60 4.34
CA ILE A 15 2.81 -11.44 4.57
C ILE A 15 2.46 -10.29 3.62
N ALA A 16 2.35 -10.57 2.32
CA ALA A 16 2.00 -9.53 1.34
C ALA A 16 0.61 -8.93 1.62
N GLN A 17 -0.36 -9.76 2.01
CA GLN A 17 -1.69 -9.30 2.41
C GLN A 17 -1.66 -8.47 3.71
N GLY A 18 -0.88 -8.90 4.71
CA GLY A 18 -0.70 -8.17 5.96
C GLY A 18 -0.06 -6.79 5.74
N LEU A 19 0.97 -6.71 4.90
CA LEU A 19 1.59 -5.43 4.52
C LEU A 19 0.60 -4.52 3.76
N CYS A 20 -0.18 -5.09 2.85
CA CYS A 20 -1.24 -4.36 2.13
C CYS A 20 -2.27 -3.78 3.11
N GLY A 21 -2.73 -4.60 4.06
CA GLY A 21 -3.68 -4.18 5.08
C GLY A 21 -3.11 -3.12 6.01
N LEU A 22 -1.86 -3.29 6.44
CA LEU A 22 -1.17 -2.32 7.29
C LEU A 22 -1.06 -0.94 6.63
N LEU A 23 -0.58 -0.88 5.39
CA LEU A 23 -0.54 0.37 4.62
C LEU A 23 -1.95 0.95 4.46
N GLY A 24 -2.93 0.11 4.16
CA GLY A 24 -4.32 0.52 4.06
C GLY A 24 -4.85 1.20 5.34
N VAL A 25 -4.61 0.59 6.51
CA VAL A 25 -4.99 1.17 7.80
C VAL A 25 -4.26 2.48 8.06
N VAL A 26 -2.94 2.52 7.88
CA VAL A 26 -2.12 3.71 8.15
C VAL A 26 -2.61 4.91 7.32
N TYR A 27 -2.76 4.74 6.01
CA TYR A 27 -3.20 5.83 5.13
C TYR A 27 -4.66 6.22 5.37
N LEU A 28 -5.53 5.26 5.71
CA LEU A 28 -6.91 5.58 6.03
C LEU A 28 -7.00 6.40 7.32
N VAL A 29 -6.26 6.03 8.37
CA VAL A 29 -6.23 6.76 9.63
C VAL A 29 -5.66 8.17 9.44
N VAL A 30 -4.52 8.29 8.76
CA VAL A 30 -3.91 9.60 8.48
C VAL A 30 -4.86 10.48 7.67
N GLY A 31 -5.45 9.94 6.60
CA GLY A 31 -6.38 10.68 5.74
C GLY A 31 -7.65 11.13 6.47
N VAL A 32 -8.27 10.24 7.23
CA VAL A 32 -9.50 10.57 7.98
C VAL A 32 -9.21 11.60 9.07
N LEU A 33 -8.15 11.43 9.86
CA LEU A 33 -7.79 12.40 10.90
C LEU A 33 -7.40 13.76 10.28
N GLY A 34 -6.71 13.75 9.13
CA GLY A 34 -6.41 14.95 8.37
C GLY A 34 -7.69 15.67 7.90
N LEU A 35 -8.65 14.95 7.31
CA LEU A 35 -9.93 15.53 6.88
C LEU A 35 -10.74 16.11 8.06
N LEU A 36 -10.69 15.48 9.22
CA LEU A 36 -11.34 16.00 10.43
C LEU A 36 -10.70 17.30 10.93
N GLN A 37 -9.40 17.50 10.68
CA GLN A 37 -8.69 18.73 11.03
C GLN A 37 -8.89 19.85 9.99
N THR A 38 -8.77 19.53 8.70
CA THR A 38 -8.84 20.52 7.62
C THR A 38 -10.28 20.88 7.23
N GLY A 39 -11.25 20.00 7.52
CA GLY A 39 -12.63 20.18 7.10
C GLY A 39 -12.79 20.29 5.58
N ALA A 40 -13.79 21.04 5.12
CA ALA A 40 -14.10 21.23 3.70
C ALA A 40 -13.53 22.54 3.11
N GLY A 41 -12.68 23.27 3.83
CA GLY A 41 -12.23 24.61 3.42
C GLY A 41 -10.85 24.65 2.78
N GLU A 42 -9.91 23.83 3.25
CA GLU A 42 -8.48 23.95 2.94
C GLU A 42 -8.06 23.04 1.79
N PHE A 43 -8.64 23.20 0.60
CA PHE A 43 -8.38 22.30 -0.54
C PHE A 43 -7.00 22.48 -1.20
N ASP A 44 -6.44 23.68 -1.15
CA ASP A 44 -5.10 24.02 -1.64
C ASP A 44 -4.34 24.89 -0.63
N GLY A 45 -3.01 24.98 -0.79
CA GLY A 45 -2.15 25.82 0.05
C GLY A 45 -1.48 25.12 1.23
N HIS A 46 -0.76 25.90 2.04
CA HIS A 46 -0.03 25.41 3.22
C HIS A 46 -0.91 25.48 4.46
N VAL A 47 -1.31 24.31 4.97
CA VAL A 47 -2.06 24.20 6.24
C VAL A 47 -1.08 23.95 7.38
N HIS A 48 -0.93 24.93 8.30
CA HIS A 48 -0.08 24.75 9.47
C HIS A 48 -0.78 23.91 10.55
N GLY A 49 -0.12 22.85 11.04
CA GLY A 49 -0.53 22.12 12.25
C GLY A 49 -1.29 20.80 12.04
N THR A 50 -1.08 20.12 10.92
CA THR A 50 -1.72 18.81 10.63
C THR A 50 -1.19 17.69 11.54
N VAL A 51 -1.89 16.55 11.58
CA VAL A 51 -1.50 15.32 12.33
C VAL A 51 -0.03 14.95 12.07
N GLY A 52 0.89 15.42 12.93
CA GLY A 52 2.32 15.14 12.84
C GLY A 52 3.01 15.56 11.52
N GLY A 53 2.44 16.49 10.75
CA GLY A 53 2.93 16.84 9.40
C GLY A 53 2.70 15.75 8.35
N LEU A 54 1.83 14.78 8.65
CA LEU A 54 1.43 13.69 7.73
C LEU A 54 0.15 14.03 6.98
N GLY A 55 -0.64 14.96 7.50
CA GLY A 55 -1.72 15.60 6.75
C GLY A 55 -1.22 16.84 6.01
N GLY A 56 -1.94 17.25 4.99
CA GLY A 56 -1.69 18.50 4.28
C GLY A 56 -3.01 19.19 4.03
N THR A 57 -3.27 19.53 2.78
CA THR A 57 -4.58 20.05 2.35
C THR A 57 -5.68 18.98 2.46
N THR A 58 -6.94 19.43 2.46
CA THR A 58 -8.11 18.56 2.31
C THR A 58 -7.97 17.64 1.10
N LEU A 59 -7.37 18.12 0.01
CA LEU A 59 -7.09 17.30 -1.16
C LEU A 59 -6.10 16.16 -0.86
N LEU A 60 -4.99 16.45 -0.18
CA LEU A 60 -4.01 15.41 0.19
C LEU A 60 -4.62 14.38 1.16
N ASN A 61 -5.40 14.84 2.13
CA ASN A 61 -6.07 13.97 3.10
C ASN A 61 -7.12 13.07 2.43
N LEU A 62 -7.81 13.59 1.41
CA LEU A 62 -8.71 12.80 0.57
C LEU A 62 -7.94 11.74 -0.23
N VAL A 63 -6.79 12.10 -0.81
CA VAL A 63 -5.91 11.14 -1.50
C VAL A 63 -5.47 10.03 -0.55
N HIS A 64 -5.02 10.35 0.67
CA HIS A 64 -4.65 9.33 1.67
C HIS A 64 -5.82 8.43 2.04
N THR A 65 -7.01 9.00 2.23
CA THR A 65 -8.23 8.25 2.54
C THR A 65 -8.58 7.25 1.44
N ILE A 66 -8.56 7.71 0.17
CA ILE A 66 -8.86 6.87 -1.00
C ILE A 66 -7.81 5.76 -1.13
N LEU A 67 -6.52 6.10 -1.02
CA LEU A 67 -5.44 5.12 -1.09
C LEU A 67 -5.56 4.07 0.03
N GLY A 68 -5.83 4.50 1.26
CA GLY A 68 -6.03 3.64 2.40
C GLY A 68 -7.19 2.66 2.20
N ALA A 69 -8.35 3.18 1.77
CA ALA A 69 -9.53 2.37 1.48
C ALA A 69 -9.27 1.34 0.37
N LEU A 70 -8.65 1.76 -0.75
CA LEU A 70 -8.32 0.86 -1.85
C LEU A 70 -7.36 -0.25 -1.42
N LEU A 71 -6.33 0.07 -0.64
CA LEU A 71 -5.37 -0.93 -0.14
C LEU A 71 -6.03 -1.90 0.84
N LEU A 72 -6.96 -1.45 1.69
CA LEU A 72 -7.75 -2.35 2.53
C LEU A 72 -8.65 -3.28 1.72
N LEU A 73 -9.35 -2.76 0.70
CA LEU A 73 -10.17 -3.56 -0.20
C LEU A 73 -9.32 -4.61 -0.93
N LEU A 74 -8.14 -4.23 -1.40
CA LEU A 74 -7.21 -5.14 -2.07
C LEU A 74 -6.64 -6.17 -1.09
N ALA A 75 -6.36 -5.80 0.15
CA ALA A 75 -5.93 -6.72 1.20
C ALA A 75 -7.01 -7.76 1.54
N ALA A 76 -8.28 -7.36 1.55
CA ALA A 76 -9.43 -8.22 1.80
C ALA A 76 -9.80 -9.12 0.61
N SER A 77 -9.27 -8.82 -0.58
CA SER A 77 -9.56 -9.59 -1.80
C SER A 77 -8.75 -10.90 -1.91
N ARG A 78 -9.02 -11.72 -2.94
CA ARG A 78 -8.35 -13.00 -3.20
C ARG A 78 -6.82 -12.84 -3.32
N ALA A 79 -6.09 -13.96 -3.34
CA ALA A 79 -4.61 -14.01 -3.30
C ALA A 79 -3.85 -13.11 -4.31
N SER A 80 -4.48 -12.68 -5.41
CA SER A 80 -3.90 -11.72 -6.36
C SER A 80 -3.97 -10.26 -5.90
N GLY A 81 -4.85 -9.93 -4.95
CA GLY A 81 -5.10 -8.59 -4.44
C GLY A 81 -3.86 -7.88 -3.93
N ALA A 82 -3.06 -8.55 -3.10
CA ALA A 82 -1.83 -7.97 -2.56
C ALA A 82 -0.77 -7.66 -3.64
N ARG A 83 -0.74 -8.42 -4.75
CA ARG A 83 0.14 -8.12 -5.89
C ARG A 83 -0.33 -6.85 -6.61
N VAL A 84 -1.62 -6.74 -6.86
CA VAL A 84 -2.22 -5.54 -7.48
C VAL A 84 -2.02 -4.33 -6.57
N GLY A 85 -2.27 -4.48 -5.27
CA GLY A 85 -2.02 -3.45 -4.26
C GLY A 85 -0.56 -3.02 -4.20
N GLY A 86 0.38 -3.96 -4.35
CA GLY A 86 1.81 -3.64 -4.41
C GLY A 86 2.17 -2.84 -5.67
N LEU A 87 1.70 -3.23 -6.84
CA LEU A 87 1.95 -2.51 -8.09
C LEU A 87 1.35 -1.10 -8.07
N PHE A 88 0.10 -1.01 -7.63
CA PHE A 88 -0.61 0.25 -7.44
C PHE A 88 0.12 1.15 -6.43
N GLY A 89 0.48 0.60 -5.26
CA GLY A 89 1.18 1.31 -4.21
C GLY A 89 2.54 1.84 -4.66
N VAL A 90 3.32 1.06 -5.42
CA VAL A 90 4.60 1.54 -5.99
C VAL A 90 4.36 2.78 -6.83
N LEU A 91 3.41 2.74 -7.76
CA LEU A 91 3.15 3.87 -8.65
C LEU A 91 2.62 5.10 -7.89
N ALA A 92 1.63 4.90 -7.03
CA ALA A 92 1.00 5.97 -6.27
C ALA A 92 1.98 6.64 -5.31
N PHE A 93 2.68 5.87 -4.48
CA PHE A 93 3.61 6.42 -3.50
C PHE A 93 4.87 6.97 -4.15
N LEU A 94 5.34 6.41 -5.27
CA LEU A 94 6.47 6.97 -6.00
C LEU A 94 6.11 8.32 -6.60
N GLY A 95 4.91 8.44 -7.17
CA GLY A 95 4.39 9.72 -7.67
C GLY A 95 4.31 10.77 -6.57
N LEU A 96 3.74 10.43 -5.42
CA LEU A 96 3.67 11.32 -4.25
C LEU A 96 5.04 11.70 -3.70
N THR A 97 5.97 10.74 -3.63
CA THR A 97 7.35 11.00 -3.18
C THR A 97 8.07 11.94 -4.13
N ALA A 98 8.01 11.66 -5.44
CA ALA A 98 8.64 12.49 -6.46
C ALA A 98 8.06 13.91 -6.44
N TYR A 99 6.74 14.01 -6.29
CA TYR A 99 6.04 15.28 -6.14
C TYR A 99 6.54 16.05 -4.91
N GLY A 100 6.57 15.44 -3.72
CA GLY A 100 7.07 16.07 -2.50
C GLY A 100 8.56 16.48 -2.57
N VAL A 101 9.39 15.70 -3.26
CA VAL A 101 10.80 16.08 -3.50
C VAL A 101 10.89 17.31 -4.41
N VAL A 102 10.12 17.35 -5.50
CA VAL A 102 10.11 18.51 -6.41
C VAL A 102 9.57 19.76 -5.70
N ALA A 103 8.52 19.61 -4.90
CA ALA A 103 7.95 20.64 -4.05
C ALA A 103 9.01 21.27 -3.12
N ALA A 104 9.72 20.42 -2.38
CA ALA A 104 10.78 20.85 -1.47
C ALA A 104 11.92 21.58 -2.18
N LEU A 105 12.30 21.14 -3.39
CA LEU A 105 13.34 21.79 -4.19
C LEU A 105 12.92 23.17 -4.74
N ARG A 106 11.62 23.47 -4.80
CA ARG A 106 11.08 24.74 -5.28
C ARG A 106 10.81 25.76 -4.17
N GLY A 107 11.05 25.41 -2.91
CA GLY A 107 10.87 26.31 -1.77
C GLY A 107 9.48 26.31 -1.16
N GLY A 108 8.56 25.43 -1.61
CA GLY A 108 7.25 25.20 -0.99
C GLY A 108 6.20 26.31 -1.15
N GLU A 109 6.59 27.52 -1.57
CA GLU A 109 5.67 28.61 -1.86
C GLU A 109 4.81 28.20 -3.07
N ASP A 110 3.48 28.09 -2.88
CA ASP A 110 2.48 27.62 -3.87
C ASP A 110 2.36 26.11 -4.11
N GLU A 111 2.57 25.26 -3.10
CA GLU A 111 2.38 23.80 -3.20
C GLU A 111 0.91 23.36 -3.03
N PRO A 112 0.18 22.91 -4.08
CA PRO A 112 -1.26 22.63 -4.01
C PRO A 112 -1.68 21.52 -3.04
N LEU A 113 -0.79 20.55 -2.80
CA LEU A 113 -1.07 19.44 -1.90
C LEU A 113 -0.62 19.71 -0.45
N GLY A 114 0.11 20.81 -0.19
CA GLY A 114 0.68 21.11 1.12
C GLY A 114 1.51 19.94 1.67
N VAL A 115 2.34 19.32 0.81
CA VAL A 115 3.13 18.15 1.20
C VAL A 115 4.35 18.60 1.99
N ASP A 116 4.39 18.23 3.26
CA ASP A 116 5.55 18.45 4.11
C ASP A 116 6.58 17.32 4.01
N TRP A 117 7.76 17.56 4.60
CA TRP A 117 8.84 16.59 4.66
C TRP A 117 8.44 15.26 5.34
N PRO A 118 7.71 15.24 6.48
CA PRO A 118 7.28 13.98 7.10
C PRO A 118 6.38 13.15 6.18
N ALA A 119 5.43 13.79 5.48
CA ALA A 119 4.57 13.12 4.50
C ALA A 119 5.39 12.54 3.34
N THR A 120 6.36 13.30 2.81
CA THR A 120 7.26 12.84 1.73
C THR A 120 8.05 11.60 2.14
N VAL A 121 8.59 11.59 3.37
CA VAL A 121 9.31 10.41 3.92
C VAL A 121 8.36 9.22 4.06
N LEU A 122 7.14 9.43 4.56
CA LEU A 122 6.12 8.38 4.66
C LEU A 122 5.80 7.77 3.27
N HIS A 123 5.65 8.59 2.23
CA HIS A 123 5.45 8.11 0.86
C HIS A 123 6.66 7.29 0.39
N GLY A 124 7.88 7.77 0.62
CA GLY A 124 9.10 7.07 0.22
C GLY A 124 9.25 5.69 0.87
N VAL A 125 8.99 5.58 2.17
CA VAL A 125 8.98 4.29 2.89
C VAL A 125 7.89 3.37 2.34
N SER A 126 6.73 3.93 2.01
CA SER A 126 5.60 3.17 1.47
C SER A 126 5.88 2.59 0.08
N VAL A 127 6.71 3.24 -0.74
CA VAL A 127 7.22 2.67 -2.00
C VAL A 127 7.98 1.38 -1.74
N LEU A 128 8.87 1.37 -0.74
CA LEU A 128 9.68 0.20 -0.40
C LEU A 128 8.81 -0.96 0.09
N ILE A 129 7.81 -0.67 0.92
CA ILE A 129 6.84 -1.67 1.39
C ILE A 129 6.02 -2.22 0.23
N ALA A 130 5.53 -1.37 -0.67
CA ALA A 130 4.76 -1.78 -1.84
C ALA A 130 5.61 -2.64 -2.80
N ALA A 131 6.88 -2.30 -3.01
CA ALA A 131 7.81 -3.12 -3.78
C ALA A 131 8.04 -4.49 -3.13
N ALA A 132 8.20 -4.54 -1.80
CA ALA A 132 8.32 -5.79 -1.06
C ALA A 132 7.06 -6.66 -1.23
N MET A 133 5.86 -6.07 -1.19
CA MET A 133 4.60 -6.79 -1.45
C MET A 133 4.58 -7.46 -2.82
N VAL A 134 5.03 -6.76 -3.88
CA VAL A 134 5.14 -7.34 -5.23
C VAL A 134 6.08 -8.54 -5.23
N VAL A 135 7.25 -8.43 -4.60
CA VAL A 135 8.22 -9.52 -4.51
C VAL A 135 7.66 -10.73 -3.75
N PHE A 136 7.00 -10.51 -2.61
CA PHE A 136 6.42 -11.61 -1.82
C PHE A 136 5.25 -12.29 -2.54
N ALA A 137 4.36 -11.51 -3.16
CA ALA A 137 3.19 -12.05 -3.85
C ALA A 137 3.58 -12.83 -5.13
N THR A 138 4.57 -12.34 -5.89
CA THR A 138 5.10 -13.06 -7.07
C THR A 138 5.76 -14.38 -6.70
N ARG A 139 6.57 -14.39 -5.64
CA ARG A 139 7.18 -15.61 -5.11
C ARG A 139 6.15 -16.62 -4.61
N ALA A 140 5.12 -16.16 -3.89
CA ALA A 140 4.04 -17.03 -3.42
C ALA A 140 3.29 -17.72 -4.57
N THR A 141 3.06 -16.99 -5.67
CA THR A 141 2.42 -17.52 -6.88
C THR A 141 3.30 -18.58 -7.56
N ALA A 142 4.60 -18.32 -7.68
CA ALA A 142 5.56 -19.24 -8.29
C ALA A 142 5.73 -20.54 -7.48
N ASP A 143 5.75 -20.45 -6.14
CA ASP A 143 5.80 -21.61 -5.25
C ASP A 143 4.55 -22.51 -5.43
N GLY A 144 3.36 -21.90 -5.52
CA GLY A 144 2.11 -22.62 -5.76
C GLY A 144 2.07 -23.32 -7.12
N ALA A 145 2.62 -22.69 -8.17
CA ALA A 145 2.72 -23.31 -9.50
C ALA A 145 3.61 -24.57 -9.48
N ARG A 146 4.83 -24.46 -8.91
CA ARG A 146 5.78 -25.57 -8.80
C ARG A 146 5.20 -26.77 -8.05
N TRP A 147 4.46 -26.52 -6.97
CA TRP A 147 3.83 -27.59 -6.19
C TRP A 147 2.74 -28.33 -6.98
N ARG A 148 1.91 -27.60 -7.75
CA ARG A 148 0.87 -28.22 -8.60
C ARG A 148 1.48 -29.11 -9.69
N ASP A 149 2.59 -28.68 -10.28
CA ASP A 149 3.27 -29.45 -11.33
C ASP A 149 3.86 -30.76 -10.78
N ARG A 150 4.43 -30.73 -9.57
CA ARG A 150 4.91 -31.94 -8.87
C ARG A 150 3.79 -32.96 -8.67
N LEU A 151 2.64 -32.52 -8.16
CA LEU A 151 1.48 -33.41 -7.93
C LEU A 151 0.89 -33.99 -9.22
N ARG A 152 1.02 -33.30 -10.36
CA ARG A 152 0.62 -33.83 -11.67
C ARG A 152 1.54 -34.95 -12.12
N ARG A 153 2.86 -34.77 -11.95
CA ARG A 153 3.87 -35.80 -12.28
C ARG A 153 3.71 -37.06 -11.43
N GLU A 154 3.51 -36.91 -10.13
CA GLU A 154 3.33 -38.05 -9.22
C GLU A 154 2.04 -38.84 -9.49
N ARG A 155 0.99 -38.17 -9.98
CA ARG A 155 -0.25 -38.85 -10.41
C ARG A 155 -0.09 -39.56 -11.75
N GLY A 156 0.62 -38.96 -12.70
CA GLY A 156 0.90 -39.59 -13.99
C GLY A 156 1.82 -40.80 -13.91
N ALA A 157 2.73 -40.84 -12.93
CA ALA A 157 3.63 -41.99 -12.72
C ALA A 157 2.96 -43.21 -12.07
N LYS A 158 1.73 -43.08 -11.58
CA LYS A 158 0.97 -44.15 -10.91
C LYS A 158 -0.17 -44.71 -11.77
N ALA A 159 -0.37 -44.16 -12.97
CA ALA A 159 -1.34 -44.62 -13.96
C ALA A 159 -0.61 -45.43 -15.03
#